data_AF-A0AA41V759-F1
#
_entry.id   AF-A0AA41V759-F1
#
_cell.length_a   1.000
_cell.length_b   1.000
_cell.length_c   1.000
_cell.angle_alpha   90.00
_cell.angle_beta   90.00
_cell.angle_gamma   90.00
#
_symmetry.space_group_name_H-M   'P 1'
#
loop_
_entity.id
_entity.type
_entity.pdbx_description
1 polymer ?
#
loop_
_entity_poly.entity_id
_entity_poly.type
_entity_poly.pdbx_seq_one_letter_code
_entity_poly.pdbx_strand_id
1 'polypeptide(L)'
;TNRITGNYNCRLVRLDACCIEDVDWDNLLEHRPGDICLKRWRQMVNHIGQHGLQSFAEQVEVLAKRYCPELLEVREALDSRTSVD
;
A
#
# COMPACT_ATOMS: atom_id res chain seq x y z
N THR A 1 12.99 -4.12 12.15
CA THR A 1 12.97 -3.43 10.84
C THR A 1 11.88 -3.92 9.89
N ASN A 2 11.33 -5.13 10.04
CA ASN A 2 10.22 -5.64 9.19
C ASN A 2 8.79 -5.28 9.66
N ARG A 3 8.54 -5.06 10.96
CA ARG A 3 7.18 -4.75 11.47
C ARG A 3 6.61 -3.40 11.02
N ILE A 4 7.47 -2.39 10.84
CA ILE A 4 6.99 -1.05 10.43
C ILE A 4 6.62 -1.07 8.94
N THR A 5 7.38 -1.78 8.10
CA THR A 5 7.13 -1.89 6.65
C THR A 5 5.80 -2.58 6.31
N GLY A 6 5.37 -3.56 7.10
CA GLY A 6 4.05 -4.20 6.96
C GLY A 6 2.89 -3.27 7.32
N ASN A 7 3.07 -2.26 8.18
CA ASN A 7 1.95 -1.38 8.53
C ASN A 7 1.63 -0.36 7.41
N TYR A 8 2.62 0.09 6.63
CA TYR A 8 2.44 1.08 5.56
C TYR A 8 1.60 0.56 4.37
N ASN A 9 1.92 -0.62 3.85
CA ASN A 9 1.23 -1.15 2.65
C ASN A 9 -0.21 -1.56 2.96
N CYS A 10 -0.46 -2.05 4.16
CA CYS A 10 -1.79 -2.49 4.57
C CYS A 10 -2.79 -1.32 4.67
N ARG A 11 -2.31 -0.09 4.92
CA ARG A 11 -3.16 1.11 4.92
C ARG A 11 -3.35 1.70 3.53
N LEU A 12 -2.32 1.64 2.67
CA LEU A 12 -2.41 2.07 1.27
C LEU A 12 -3.38 1.21 0.45
N VAL A 13 -3.41 -0.10 0.66
CA VAL A 13 -4.39 -1.00 0.00
C VAL A 13 -5.83 -0.70 0.41
N ARG A 14 -6.05 -0.06 1.57
CA ARG A 14 -7.38 0.28 2.11
C ARG A 14 -7.83 1.70 1.79
N LEU A 15 -6.96 2.53 1.22
CA LEU A 15 -7.27 3.89 0.81
C LEU A 15 -7.86 3.88 -0.59
N ASP A 16 -8.91 4.67 -0.80
CA ASP A 16 -9.49 4.95 -2.13
C ASP A 16 -8.69 6.06 -2.83
N ALA A 17 -7.37 5.91 -2.84
CA ALA A 17 -6.47 6.86 -3.47
C ALA A 17 -6.13 6.40 -4.88
N CYS A 18 -6.36 7.26 -5.88
CA CYS A 18 -6.10 6.95 -7.28
C CYS A 18 -4.63 7.21 -7.67
N CYS A 19 -3.94 8.09 -6.95
CA CYS A 19 -2.55 8.44 -7.20
C CYS A 19 -1.81 8.84 -5.92
N ILE A 20 -0.50 9.07 -6.04
CA ILE A 20 0.39 9.45 -4.93
C ILE A 20 -0.01 10.79 -4.27
N GLU A 21 -0.66 11.69 -5.02
CA GLU A 21 -1.08 13.02 -4.58
C GLU A 21 -2.38 12.97 -3.77
N ASP A 22 -3.25 11.98 -4.05
CA ASP A 22 -4.52 11.78 -3.34
C ASP A 22 -4.34 11.10 -1.98
N VAL A 23 -3.14 10.60 -1.69
CA VAL A 23 -2.84 9.99 -0.40
C VAL A 23 -2.60 11.07 0.64
N ASP A 24 -3.42 11.07 1.69
CA ASP A 24 -3.15 11.84 2.90
C ASP A 24 -2.00 11.21 3.69
N TRP A 25 -0.77 11.58 3.33
CA TRP A 25 0.45 11.05 3.93
C TRP A 25 0.60 11.40 5.41
N ASP A 26 0.12 12.58 5.82
CA ASP A 26 0.22 13.05 7.20
C ASP A 26 -0.70 12.27 8.13
N ASN A 27 -1.85 11.82 7.63
CA ASN A 27 -2.76 10.95 8.38
C ASN A 27 -2.56 9.46 8.06
N LEU A 28 -1.56 9.08 7.25
CA LEU A 28 -1.30 7.69 6.85
C LEU A 28 -0.82 6.82 8.03
N LEU A 29 -0.15 7.37 9.04
CA LEU A 29 0.17 6.68 10.29
C LEU A 29 0.12 7.69 11.44
N GLU A 30 -0.66 7.41 12.49
CA GLU A 30 -0.93 8.34 13.60
C GLU A 30 0.33 8.88 14.32
N HIS A 31 1.48 8.22 14.17
CA HIS A 31 2.73 8.59 14.83
C HIS A 31 3.90 8.83 13.86
N ARG A 32 3.63 9.02 12.55
CA ARG A 32 4.67 9.27 11.57
C ARG A 32 4.27 10.44 10.67
N PRO A 33 5.13 11.46 10.53
CA PRO A 33 4.84 12.59 9.66
C PRO A 33 4.82 12.15 8.19
N GLY A 34 4.03 12.85 7.37
CA GLY A 34 3.75 12.44 6.00
C GLY A 34 4.96 12.46 5.08
N ASP A 35 5.91 13.37 5.31
CA ASP A 35 7.18 13.42 4.57
C ASP A 35 8.01 12.14 4.74
N ILE A 36 8.03 11.59 5.96
CA ILE A 36 8.69 10.32 6.27
C ILE A 36 7.95 9.15 5.62
N CYS A 37 6.61 9.16 5.63
CA CYS A 37 5.78 8.17 4.96
C CYS A 37 6.02 8.16 3.44
N LEU A 38 5.99 9.34 2.81
CA LEU A 38 6.24 9.52 1.38
C LEU A 38 7.67 9.12 0.98
N LYS A 39 8.67 9.48 1.80
CA LYS A 39 10.06 9.05 1.57
C LYS A 39 10.17 7.53 1.62
N ARG A 40 9.46 6.88 2.55
CA ARG A 40 9.46 5.42 2.66
C ARG A 40 8.77 4.76 1.47
N TRP A 41 7.63 5.30 1.03
CA TRP A 41 6.94 4.86 -0.18
C TRP A 41 7.88 4.90 -1.40
N ARG A 42 8.55 6.03 -1.66
CA ARG A 42 9.51 6.17 -2.77
C ARG A 42 10.64 5.15 -2.71
N GLN A 43 11.15 4.85 -1.50
CA GLN A 43 12.17 3.80 -1.32
C GLN A 43 11.63 2.41 -1.70
N MET A 44 10.37 2.12 -1.37
CA MET A 44 9.73 0.84 -1.65
C MET A 44 9.44 0.69 -3.15
N VAL A 45 8.94 1.73 -3.80
CA VAL A 45 8.72 1.79 -5.26
C VAL A 45 10.04 1.60 -6.02
N ASN A 46 11.13 2.24 -5.58
CA ASN A 46 12.45 2.01 -6.17
C ASN A 46 12.93 0.56 -6.00
N HIS A 47 12.57 -0.09 -4.90
CA HIS A 47 13.02 -1.45 -4.58
C HIS A 47 12.29 -2.55 -5.37
N ILE A 48 11.10 -2.26 -5.92
CA ILE A 48 10.38 -3.20 -6.79
C ILE A 48 10.82 -3.14 -8.26
N GLY A 49 11.80 -2.31 -8.59
CA GLY A 49 12.45 -2.28 -9.91
C GLY A 49 11.52 -1.80 -11.02
N GLN A 50 11.39 -2.56 -12.11
CA GLN A 50 10.55 -2.21 -13.26
C GLN A 50 9.08 -2.00 -12.90
N HIS A 51 8.59 -2.68 -11.86
CA HIS A 51 7.24 -2.47 -11.33
C HIS A 51 7.04 -1.06 -10.76
N GLY A 52 8.12 -0.36 -10.39
CA GLY A 52 8.05 1.04 -9.94
C GLY A 52 7.74 2.03 -11.07
N LEU A 53 7.71 1.59 -12.33
CA LEU A 53 7.30 2.39 -13.49
C LEU A 53 5.82 2.18 -13.86
N GLN A 54 5.14 1.23 -13.21
CA GLN A 54 3.72 0.92 -13.44
C GLN A 54 2.81 1.96 -12.78
N SER A 55 1.49 1.84 -12.96
CA SER A 55 0.52 2.72 -12.31
C SER A 55 0.59 2.64 -10.78
N PHE A 56 0.05 3.66 -10.09
CA PHE A 56 0.00 3.68 -8.63
C PHE A 56 -0.70 2.42 -8.07
N ALA A 57 -1.82 2.01 -8.66
CA ALA A 57 -2.55 0.82 -8.24
C ALA A 57 -1.70 -0.46 -8.37
N GLU A 58 -1.00 -0.64 -9.50
CA GLU A 58 -0.10 -1.78 -9.71
C GLU A 58 1.08 -1.77 -8.72
N GLN A 59 1.66 -0.59 -8.44
CA GLN A 59 2.72 -0.44 -7.44
C GLN A 59 2.22 -0.84 -6.04
N VAL A 60 1.04 -0.38 -5.65
CA VAL A 60 0.40 -0.74 -4.37
C VAL A 60 0.17 -2.24 -4.29
N GLU A 61 -0.33 -2.87 -5.36
CA GLU A 61 -0.60 -4.32 -5.39
C GLU A 61 0.68 -5.15 -5.25
N VAL A 62 1.74 -4.82 -6.00
CA VAL A 62 3.04 -5.49 -5.92
C VAL A 62 3.63 -5.35 -4.51
N LEU A 63 3.55 -4.17 -3.93
CA LEU A 63 4.02 -3.89 -2.57
C LEU A 63 3.16 -4.61 -1.51
N ALA A 64 1.85 -4.72 -1.71
CA ALA A 64 0.94 -5.47 -0.85
C ALA A 64 1.30 -6.96 -0.84
N LYS A 65 1.48 -7.58 -2.02
CA LYS A 65 1.92 -8.98 -2.16
C LYS A 65 3.21 -9.24 -1.41
N ARG A 66 4.16 -8.30 -1.48
CA ARG A 66 5.51 -8.48 -0.94
C ARG A 66 5.64 -8.24 0.56
N TYR A 67 4.84 -7.34 1.14
CA TYR A 67 5.02 -6.90 2.53
C TYR A 67 3.75 -7.03 3.40
N CYS A 68 2.59 -7.34 2.82
CA CYS A 68 1.31 -7.58 3.50
C CYS A 68 0.55 -8.82 2.94
N PRO A 69 1.18 -10.01 2.85
CA PRO A 69 0.53 -11.19 2.27
C PRO A 69 -0.76 -11.59 3.01
N GLU A 70 -0.81 -11.47 4.34
CA GLU A 70 -2.01 -11.81 5.15
C GLU A 70 -3.22 -10.89 4.87
N LEU A 71 -3.01 -9.67 4.37
CA LEU A 71 -4.10 -8.75 4.05
C LEU A 71 -4.68 -9.00 2.65
N LEU A 72 -3.89 -9.62 1.76
CA LEU A 72 -4.35 -10.03 0.44
C LEU A 72 -5.42 -11.13 0.55
N GLU A 73 -5.18 -12.11 1.42
CA GLU A 73 -6.17 -13.15 1.72
C GLU A 73 -7.47 -12.55 2.30
N VAL A 74 -7.37 -11.51 3.12
CA VAL A 74 -8.56 -10.80 3.68
C VAL A 74 -9.27 -9.96 2.61
N ARG A 75 -8.53 -9.32 1.69
CA ARG A 75 -9.12 -8.55 0.58
C ARG A 75 -9.79 -9.48 -0.43
N GLU A 76 -9.14 -10.56 -0.84
CA GLU A 76 -9.72 -11.59 -1.71
C GLU A 76 -10.94 -12.22 -1.06
N ALA A 77 -10.91 -12.49 0.26
CA ALA A 77 -12.08 -12.96 1.01
C ALA A 77 -13.19 -11.92 1.13
N LEU A 78 -12.89 -10.61 1.07
CA LEU A 78 -13.89 -9.54 1.10
C LEU A 78 -14.48 -9.29 -0.31
N ASP A 79 -13.64 -9.32 -1.34
CA ASP A 79 -13.99 -9.14 -2.75
C ASP A 79 -14.84 -10.32 -3.28
N SER A 80 -14.50 -11.54 -2.86
CA SER A 80 -15.32 -12.74 -3.08
C SER A 80 -16.63 -12.75 -2.28
N ARG A 81 -16.77 -11.89 -1.26
CA ARG A 81 -18.05 -11.70 -0.52
C ARG A 81 -18.94 -10.63 -1.14
N THR A 82 -18.42 -9.80 -2.05
CA THR A 82 -19.22 -8.87 -2.86
C THR A 82 -19.70 -9.45 -4.19
N SER A 83 -19.48 -10.76 -4.42
CA SER A 83 -19.99 -11.48 -5.60
C SER A 83 -21.06 -12.54 -5.25
N VAL A 84 -21.95 -12.22 -4.30
CA VAL A 84 -23.24 -12.91 -4.18
C VAL A 84 -24.40 -11.91 -4.31
N ASP A 85 -25.06 -12.03 -5.46
CA ASP A 85 -26.31 -11.40 -5.96
C ASP A 85 -26.27 -9.92 -6.36
#